data_AF-A0A966W1R4-F1
#
_entry.id   AF-A0A966W1R4-F1
#
_cell.length_a   1.000
_cell.length_b   1.000
_cell.length_c   1.000
_cell.angle_alpha   90.00
_cell.angle_beta   90.00
_cell.angle_gamma   90.00
#
_symmetry.space_group_name_H-M   'P 1'
#
loop_
_entity.id
_entity.type
_entity.pdbx_description
1 polymer ?
#
loop_
_entity_poly.entity_id
_entity_poly.type
_entity_poly.pdbx_seq_one_letter_code
_entity_poly.pdbx_strand_id
1 'polypeptide(L)'
;ELFIEFISSMTGKSPSTTGAGSEGALTKGPFNALHPIIDLNAALVSYILTGSGVLLTCAGHVGPKVRVDHDISLLVPELLCRMGPEERDPEFLKREGYLERCEDFDYNGQRVLASPDGWRITGRFVRHYFGRVFNYPHSVFTEEMLRPELQDPAIFADGVDNIVSTARGVAGNYFADGGVELACPPLRALLHIMRDGQYEGRELGHPEIRALFTRESLLASDWYAERLKAQQAADVKLWQRRVKNLDAFYARANTRVVAAQLNIRDRLDLAWAELRRANAPEYLATLRGTLGVQPRLR
;
A
#
# COMPACT_ATOMS: atom_id res chain seq x y z
N GLU A 1 9.39 0.14 3.23
CA GLU A 1 9.38 -1.32 3.01
C GLU A 1 8.09 -1.75 2.33
N LEU A 2 6.94 -1.74 2.99
CA LEU A 2 5.67 -2.20 2.39
C LEU A 2 5.37 -1.62 0.99
N PHE A 3 5.59 -0.33 0.80
CA PHE A 3 5.33 0.31 -0.49
C PHE A 3 6.35 -0.07 -1.58
N ILE A 4 7.55 -0.54 -1.23
CA ILE A 4 8.49 -1.14 -2.20
C ILE A 4 7.84 -2.42 -2.74
N GLU A 5 7.35 -3.29 -1.85
CA GLU A 5 6.65 -4.51 -2.23
C GLU A 5 5.39 -4.23 -3.07
N PHE A 6 4.56 -3.26 -2.67
CA PHE A 6 3.37 -2.89 -3.44
C PHE A 6 3.67 -2.24 -4.79
N ILE A 7 4.75 -1.47 -4.90
CA ILE A 7 5.17 -0.89 -6.18
C ILE A 7 5.67 -2.00 -7.12
N SER A 8 6.44 -2.94 -6.58
CA SER A 8 7.13 -3.96 -7.36
C SER A 8 6.28 -5.19 -7.67
N SER A 9 5.46 -5.65 -6.73
CA SER A 9 4.60 -6.84 -6.83
C SER A 9 5.31 -7.99 -7.54
N MET A 10 6.37 -8.47 -6.90
CA MET A 10 7.37 -9.33 -7.53
C MET A 10 6.90 -10.77 -7.65
N THR A 11 7.35 -11.44 -8.71
CA THR A 11 7.03 -12.85 -8.95
C THR A 11 8.18 -13.56 -9.67
N GLY A 12 8.41 -14.83 -9.32
CA GLY A 12 9.38 -15.68 -10.02
C GLY A 12 8.92 -16.12 -11.42
N LYS A 13 7.66 -15.84 -11.79
CA LYS A 13 7.13 -16.13 -13.13
C LYS A 13 7.49 -15.00 -14.08
N SER A 14 7.87 -15.34 -15.31
CA SER A 14 8.24 -14.38 -16.36
C SER A 14 9.33 -13.38 -15.91
N PRO A 15 10.55 -13.86 -15.60
CA PRO A 15 11.63 -13.01 -15.16
C PRO A 15 11.99 -11.96 -16.23
N SER A 16 12.46 -10.80 -15.76
CA SER A 16 13.00 -9.75 -16.62
C SER A 16 14.46 -10.03 -16.96
N THR A 17 15.07 -9.19 -17.81
CA THR A 17 16.51 -9.30 -18.13
C THR A 17 17.42 -9.03 -16.93
N THR A 18 16.91 -8.37 -15.88
CA THR A 18 17.71 -7.89 -14.73
C THR A 18 17.26 -8.43 -13.38
N GLY A 19 16.26 -9.33 -13.34
CA GLY A 19 15.74 -9.88 -12.08
C GLY A 19 14.40 -10.60 -12.24
N ALA A 20 13.64 -10.69 -11.15
CA ALA A 20 12.30 -11.26 -11.12
C ALA A 20 11.30 -10.54 -12.05
N GLY A 21 10.15 -11.17 -12.30
CA GLY A 21 9.01 -10.55 -12.95
C GLY A 21 8.28 -9.59 -12.00
N SER A 22 7.46 -8.70 -12.56
CA SER A 22 6.62 -7.77 -11.82
C SER A 22 5.19 -7.82 -12.37
N GLU A 23 4.21 -7.95 -11.48
CA GLU A 23 2.78 -7.83 -11.83
C GLU A 23 2.31 -6.37 -11.89
N GLY A 24 3.23 -5.42 -11.72
CA GLY A 24 2.96 -3.98 -11.63
C GLY A 24 2.32 -3.59 -10.30
N ALA A 25 2.24 -2.28 -10.04
CA ALA A 25 1.79 -1.77 -8.75
C ALA A 25 0.47 -2.40 -8.28
N LEU A 26 0.45 -2.87 -7.05
CA LEU A 26 -0.70 -3.50 -6.39
C LEU A 26 -1.26 -4.70 -7.15
N THR A 27 -0.41 -5.41 -7.92
CA THR A 27 -0.79 -6.47 -8.88
C THR A 27 -1.79 -6.03 -9.96
N LYS A 28 -1.86 -4.73 -10.23
CA LYS A 28 -2.81 -4.13 -11.18
C LYS A 28 -2.21 -3.77 -12.53
N GLY A 29 -0.98 -4.19 -12.84
CA GLY A 29 -0.32 -3.87 -14.11
C GLY A 29 -1.19 -4.16 -15.36
N PRO A 30 -1.83 -5.34 -15.48
CA PRO A 30 -2.70 -5.65 -16.61
C PRO A 30 -4.07 -4.95 -16.60
N PHE A 31 -4.43 -4.27 -15.51
CA PHE A 31 -5.79 -3.79 -15.25
C PHE A 31 -5.88 -2.28 -14.99
N ASN A 32 -4.76 -1.55 -15.02
CA ASN A 32 -4.73 -0.11 -14.81
C ASN A 32 -4.38 0.63 -16.09
N ALA A 33 -5.36 1.35 -16.65
CA ALA A 33 -5.19 2.15 -17.86
C ALA A 33 -4.68 3.58 -17.57
N LEU A 34 -4.38 3.90 -16.32
CA LEU A 34 -3.86 5.20 -15.87
C LEU A 34 -2.46 5.04 -15.28
N HIS A 35 -1.78 6.15 -14.99
CA HIS A 35 -0.51 6.09 -14.26
C HIS A 35 -0.70 5.40 -12.89
N PRO A 36 0.01 4.28 -12.62
CA PRO A 36 -0.19 3.50 -11.39
C PRO A 36 0.08 4.27 -10.10
N ILE A 37 0.86 5.34 -10.18
CA ILE A 37 1.15 6.23 -9.06
C ILE A 37 -0.10 6.88 -8.45
N ILE A 38 -1.18 7.03 -9.22
CA ILE A 38 -2.47 7.56 -8.73
C ILE A 38 -3.07 6.60 -7.71
N ASP A 39 -3.06 5.30 -8.00
CA ASP A 39 -3.51 4.25 -7.09
C ASP A 39 -2.59 4.16 -5.86
N LEU A 40 -1.28 4.23 -6.06
CA LEU A 40 -0.30 4.17 -4.98
C LEU A 40 -0.44 5.36 -4.01
N ASN A 41 -0.67 6.57 -4.52
CA ASN A 41 -0.95 7.74 -3.68
C ASN A 41 -2.19 7.51 -2.80
N ALA A 42 -3.27 6.98 -3.38
CA ALA A 42 -4.49 6.68 -2.63
C ALA A 42 -4.29 5.55 -1.61
N ALA A 43 -3.61 4.48 -2.01
CA ALA A 43 -3.25 3.38 -1.12
C ALA A 43 -2.42 3.88 0.06
N LEU A 44 -1.38 4.70 -0.17
CA LEU A 44 -0.54 5.23 0.90
C LEU A 44 -1.35 6.02 1.93
N VAL A 45 -2.19 6.94 1.45
CA VAL A 45 -3.08 7.72 2.32
C VAL A 45 -3.99 6.79 3.12
N SER A 46 -4.54 5.73 2.49
CA SER A 46 -5.36 4.75 3.19
C SER A 46 -4.60 4.10 4.35
N TYR A 47 -3.42 3.52 4.10
CA TYR A 47 -2.63 2.83 5.12
C TYR A 47 -2.24 3.74 6.29
N ILE A 48 -1.82 4.98 5.98
CA ILE A 48 -1.43 5.95 7.01
C ILE A 48 -2.64 6.36 7.86
N LEU A 49 -3.79 6.64 7.24
CA LEU A 49 -4.98 7.14 7.96
C LEU A 49 -5.64 6.06 8.83
N THR A 50 -5.64 4.80 8.38
CA THR A 50 -6.21 3.70 9.15
C THR A 50 -5.23 3.16 10.20
N GLY A 51 -3.93 3.45 10.06
CA GLY A 51 -2.90 2.85 10.91
C GLY A 51 -2.84 1.33 10.78
N SER A 52 -3.20 0.80 9.61
CA SER A 52 -3.30 -0.64 9.40
C SER A 52 -1.91 -1.27 9.42
N GLY A 53 -1.65 -2.12 10.42
CA GLY A 53 -0.53 -3.05 10.39
C GLY A 53 -0.65 -4.01 9.19
N VAL A 54 0.49 -4.42 8.63
CA VAL A 54 0.54 -5.33 7.49
C VAL A 54 1.39 -6.53 7.80
N LEU A 55 0.86 -7.70 7.42
CA LEU A 55 1.55 -8.97 7.44
C LEU A 55 1.70 -9.46 6.01
N LEU A 56 2.93 -9.76 5.60
CA LEU A 56 3.21 -10.50 4.38
C LEU A 56 3.48 -11.96 4.78
N THR A 57 2.80 -12.88 4.10
CA THR A 57 2.93 -14.32 4.38
C THR A 57 3.47 -15.05 3.16
N CYS A 58 4.37 -15.98 3.40
CA CYS A 58 4.93 -16.84 2.37
C CYS A 58 3.89 -17.84 1.85
N ALA A 59 3.92 -18.04 0.53
CA ALA A 59 3.24 -19.12 -0.17
C ALA A 59 4.23 -19.77 -1.15
N GLY A 60 4.00 -21.03 -1.51
CA GLY A 60 4.90 -21.83 -2.33
C GLY A 60 6.07 -22.38 -1.52
N HIS A 61 7.04 -21.54 -1.15
CA HIS A 61 8.25 -21.94 -0.45
C HIS A 61 8.68 -20.95 0.65
N VAL A 62 9.40 -21.48 1.64
CA VAL A 62 10.17 -20.74 2.64
C VAL A 62 11.63 -21.14 2.51
N GLY A 63 12.45 -20.24 1.97
CA GLY A 63 13.81 -20.59 1.56
C GLY A 63 13.82 -21.63 0.42
N PRO A 64 15.00 -22.11 0.01
CA PRO A 64 15.14 -22.99 -1.15
C PRO A 64 14.68 -24.45 -0.92
N LYS A 65 14.51 -24.89 0.33
CA LYS A 65 14.33 -26.32 0.66
C LYS A 65 12.95 -26.66 1.24
N VAL A 66 12.21 -25.69 1.77
CA VAL A 66 10.94 -25.95 2.45
C VAL A 66 9.76 -25.50 1.60
N ARG A 67 9.04 -26.47 1.03
CA ARG A 67 7.79 -26.23 0.33
C ARG A 67 6.63 -26.13 1.32
N VAL A 68 5.84 -25.07 1.20
CA VAL A 68 4.70 -24.76 2.09
C VAL A 68 3.37 -24.59 1.34
N ASP A 69 3.40 -24.56 0.00
CA ASP A 69 2.22 -24.33 -0.85
C ASP A 69 1.31 -23.21 -0.30
N HIS A 70 0.14 -23.55 0.26
CA HIS A 70 -0.77 -22.60 0.90
C HIS A 70 -1.01 -22.89 2.38
N ASP A 71 -0.22 -23.78 2.98
CA ASP A 71 -0.40 -24.22 4.37
C ASP A 71 -0.32 -23.03 5.33
N ILE A 72 0.65 -22.15 5.13
CA ILE A 72 0.79 -20.92 5.95
C ILE A 72 -0.32 -19.93 5.63
N SER A 73 -0.70 -19.78 4.35
CA SER A 73 -1.76 -18.85 3.93
C SER A 73 -3.09 -19.13 4.63
N LEU A 74 -3.44 -20.42 4.78
CA LEU A 74 -4.68 -20.85 5.43
C LEU A 74 -4.65 -20.64 6.95
N LEU A 75 -3.48 -20.57 7.57
CA LEU A 75 -3.34 -20.35 9.02
C LEU A 75 -3.51 -18.90 9.43
N VAL A 76 -3.26 -17.94 8.54
CA VAL A 76 -3.32 -16.51 8.83
C VAL A 76 -4.65 -16.07 9.47
N PRO A 77 -5.84 -16.38 8.90
CA PRO A 77 -7.10 -15.97 9.51
C PRO A 77 -7.31 -16.62 10.88
N GLU A 78 -6.94 -17.89 11.05
CA GLU A 78 -7.08 -18.64 12.31
C GLU A 78 -6.19 -18.08 13.42
N LEU A 79 -5.00 -17.62 13.07
CA LEU A 79 -4.09 -17.00 14.02
C LEU A 79 -4.58 -15.60 14.40
N LEU A 80 -4.82 -14.73 13.42
CA LEU A 80 -5.12 -13.32 13.66
C LEU A 80 -6.47 -13.11 14.34
N CYS A 81 -7.48 -13.93 14.05
CA CYS A 81 -8.78 -13.83 14.71
C CYS A 81 -8.74 -14.22 16.19
N ARG A 82 -7.72 -14.96 16.60
CA ARG A 82 -7.48 -15.38 17.99
C ARG A 82 -6.53 -14.44 18.73
N MET A 83 -6.11 -13.33 18.14
CA MET A 83 -5.27 -12.30 18.77
C MET A 83 -6.09 -11.05 19.11
N GLY A 84 -5.87 -10.50 20.31
CA GLY A 84 -6.43 -9.21 20.72
C GLY A 84 -5.91 -8.05 19.85
N PRO A 85 -6.52 -6.86 19.93
CA PRO A 85 -6.05 -5.68 19.19
C PRO A 85 -4.60 -5.29 19.52
N GLU A 86 -4.24 -5.25 20.81
CA GLU A 86 -2.87 -4.94 21.25
C GLU A 86 -1.85 -6.00 20.81
N GLU A 87 -2.23 -7.28 20.87
CA GLU A 87 -1.35 -8.38 20.46
C GLU A 87 -1.03 -8.36 18.97
N ARG A 88 -1.84 -7.67 18.16
CA ARG A 88 -1.64 -7.48 16.72
C ARG A 88 -0.91 -6.18 16.38
N ASP A 89 -0.68 -5.30 17.35
CA ASP A 89 0.05 -4.05 17.13
C ASP A 89 1.54 -4.35 16.83
N PRO A 90 2.06 -3.93 15.66
CA PRO A 90 3.47 -4.13 15.33
C PRO A 90 4.43 -3.55 16.36
N GLU A 91 4.12 -2.41 17.01
CA GLU A 91 5.01 -1.82 18.00
C GLU A 91 5.04 -2.62 19.31
N PHE A 92 3.90 -3.13 19.75
CA PHE A 92 3.84 -4.14 20.81
C PHE A 92 4.67 -5.37 20.46
N LEU A 93 4.47 -5.93 19.26
CA LEU A 93 5.16 -7.15 18.83
C LEU A 93 6.68 -6.98 18.75
N LYS A 94 7.17 -5.83 18.29
CA LYS A 94 8.60 -5.49 18.28
C LYS A 94 9.15 -5.37 19.70
N ARG A 95 8.49 -4.59 20.56
CA ARG A 95 8.93 -4.34 21.94
C ARG A 95 9.05 -5.63 22.75
N GLU A 96 8.11 -6.55 22.56
CA GLU A 96 8.06 -7.83 23.27
C GLU A 96 8.95 -8.91 22.63
N GLY A 97 9.71 -8.60 21.57
CA GLY A 97 10.61 -9.54 20.90
C GLY A 97 9.88 -10.66 20.14
N TYR A 98 8.63 -10.43 19.75
CA TYR A 98 7.90 -11.31 18.86
C TYR A 98 8.25 -11.08 17.38
N LEU A 99 8.73 -9.88 17.06
CA LEU A 99 9.30 -9.55 15.76
C LEU A 99 10.79 -9.21 15.91
N GLU A 100 11.59 -9.63 14.94
CA GLU A 100 12.99 -9.22 14.78
C GLU A 100 13.20 -8.50 13.45
N ARG A 101 14.12 -7.53 13.44
CA ARG A 101 14.44 -6.71 12.26
C ARG A 101 15.29 -7.55 11.30
N CYS A 102 14.96 -7.54 10.02
CA CYS A 102 15.88 -7.99 8.98
C CYS A 102 16.95 -6.90 8.81
N GLU A 103 18.21 -7.25 9.06
CA GLU A 103 19.33 -6.31 8.98
C GLU A 103 20.20 -6.61 7.75
N ASP A 104 20.75 -5.56 7.16
CA ASP A 104 21.75 -5.70 6.10
C ASP A 104 23.03 -6.35 6.68
N PHE A 105 23.63 -7.26 5.92
CA PHE A 105 24.84 -7.99 6.32
C PHE A 105 25.81 -8.15 5.16
N ASP A 106 27.04 -8.55 5.45
CA ASP A 106 28.07 -8.78 4.43
C ASP A 106 28.20 -10.27 4.15
N TYR A 107 28.21 -10.64 2.87
CA TYR A 107 28.44 -12.01 2.41
C TYR A 107 29.40 -12.00 1.24
N ASN A 108 30.50 -12.76 1.33
CA ASN A 108 31.54 -12.83 0.30
C ASN A 108 32.06 -11.46 -0.20
N GLY A 109 32.18 -10.49 0.72
CA GLY A 109 32.67 -9.14 0.40
C GLY A 109 31.65 -8.23 -0.29
N GLN A 110 30.40 -8.68 -0.44
CA GLN A 110 29.28 -7.88 -0.95
C GLN A 110 28.27 -7.58 0.17
N ARG A 111 27.70 -6.38 0.13
CA ARG A 111 26.66 -5.94 1.05
C ARG A 111 25.31 -6.50 0.59
N VAL A 112 24.66 -7.31 1.41
CA VAL A 112 23.31 -7.83 1.18
C VAL A 112 22.31 -6.91 1.87
N LEU A 113 21.43 -6.27 1.08
CA LEU A 113 20.45 -5.30 1.57
C LEU A 113 19.15 -5.99 2.00
N ALA A 114 19.16 -6.72 3.12
CA ALA A 114 17.98 -7.43 3.63
C ALA A 114 17.03 -6.53 4.46
N SER A 115 17.44 -5.32 4.83
CA SER A 115 16.62 -4.38 5.58
C SER A 115 15.31 -3.91 4.91
N PRO A 116 15.17 -3.89 3.57
CA PRO A 116 13.89 -3.66 2.90
C PRO A 116 12.82 -4.72 3.21
N ASP A 117 13.20 -5.92 3.66
CA ASP A 117 12.27 -6.99 4.07
C ASP A 117 11.60 -6.70 5.43
N GLY A 118 12.06 -5.66 6.12
CA GLY A 118 11.38 -5.14 7.30
C GLY A 118 11.58 -6.01 8.54
N TRP A 119 10.53 -6.67 9.01
CA TRP A 119 10.49 -7.40 10.27
C TRP A 119 9.87 -8.78 10.06
N ARG A 120 10.39 -9.79 10.75
CA ARG A 120 9.88 -11.17 10.68
C ARG A 120 9.52 -11.72 12.07
N ILE A 121 8.65 -12.73 12.09
CA ILE A 121 8.26 -13.42 13.33
C ILE A 121 9.42 -14.21 13.93
N THR A 122 9.49 -14.24 15.25
CA THR A 122 10.50 -15.02 15.99
C THR A 122 9.91 -16.33 16.50
N GLY A 123 10.76 -17.26 16.96
CA GLY A 123 10.28 -18.46 17.67
C GLY A 123 9.46 -18.13 18.92
N ARG A 124 9.63 -16.94 19.52
CA ARG A 124 8.78 -16.46 20.63
C ARG A 124 7.35 -16.18 20.16
N PHE A 125 7.17 -15.56 18.99
CA PHE A 125 5.84 -15.33 18.40
C PHE A 125 5.14 -16.66 18.16
N VAL A 126 5.87 -17.63 17.60
CA VAL A 126 5.34 -18.98 17.35
C VAL A 126 4.89 -19.63 18.65
N ARG A 127 5.77 -19.74 19.66
CA ARG A 127 5.42 -20.37 20.94
C ARG A 127 4.20 -19.73 21.63
N HIS A 128 4.08 -18.41 21.57
CA HIS A 128 3.01 -17.69 22.27
C HIS A 128 1.67 -17.75 21.52
N TYR A 129 1.65 -17.40 20.24
CA TYR A 129 0.39 -17.22 19.50
C TYR A 129 -0.05 -18.48 18.76
N PHE A 130 0.88 -19.30 18.25
CA PHE A 130 0.49 -20.55 17.58
C PHE A 130 -0.01 -21.59 18.57
N GLY A 131 0.26 -21.46 19.87
CA GLY A 131 -0.32 -22.31 20.92
C GLY A 131 -1.84 -22.22 21.01
N ARG A 132 -2.45 -21.19 20.40
CA ARG A 132 -3.90 -21.02 20.30
C ARG A 132 -4.54 -21.88 19.20
N VAL A 133 -3.72 -22.47 18.33
CA VAL A 133 -4.15 -23.30 17.20
C VAL A 133 -3.56 -24.72 17.30
N PHE A 134 -2.31 -24.84 17.74
CA PHE A 134 -1.55 -26.09 17.78
C PHE A 134 -1.20 -26.49 19.21
N ASN A 135 -1.25 -27.79 19.50
CA ASN A 135 -0.86 -28.35 20.80
C ASN A 135 0.66 -28.26 21.07
N TYR A 136 1.47 -28.32 20.01
CA TYR A 136 2.93 -28.25 20.08
C TYR A 136 3.45 -27.10 19.21
N PRO A 137 3.27 -25.83 19.62
CA PRO A 137 3.58 -24.69 18.77
C PRO A 137 5.07 -24.59 18.41
N HIS A 138 5.96 -25.05 19.30
CA HIS A 138 7.41 -25.01 19.08
C HIS A 138 7.90 -25.90 17.93
N SER A 139 7.09 -26.84 17.44
CA SER A 139 7.43 -27.73 16.32
C SER A 139 6.76 -27.33 15.01
N VAL A 140 5.95 -26.25 14.99
CA VAL A 140 5.23 -25.80 13.78
C VAL A 140 6.20 -25.24 12.75
N PHE A 141 7.16 -24.43 13.20
CA PHE A 141 8.23 -23.89 12.36
C PHE A 141 9.58 -24.31 12.90
N THR A 142 10.42 -24.85 12.02
CA THR A 142 11.84 -25.08 12.33
C THR A 142 12.59 -23.76 12.34
N GLU A 143 13.79 -23.75 12.93
CA GLU A 143 14.66 -22.57 12.90
C GLU A 143 14.97 -22.15 11.46
N GLU A 144 15.21 -23.11 10.55
CA GLU A 144 15.44 -22.86 9.13
C GLU A 144 14.23 -22.30 8.38
N MET A 145 13.00 -22.47 8.88
CA MET A 145 11.80 -21.82 8.32
C MET A 145 11.67 -20.38 8.83
N LEU A 146 12.01 -20.13 10.09
CA LEU A 146 12.00 -18.77 10.65
C LEU A 146 13.15 -17.91 10.12
N ARG A 147 14.27 -18.56 9.82
CA ARG A 147 15.52 -17.98 9.35
C ARG A 147 15.99 -18.68 8.08
N PRO A 148 15.34 -18.42 6.93
CA PRO A 148 15.63 -19.11 5.67
C PRO A 148 17.06 -18.92 5.17
N GLU A 149 17.78 -17.89 5.64
CA GLU A 149 19.20 -17.72 5.39
C GLU A 149 20.07 -18.89 5.89
N LEU A 150 19.58 -19.67 6.86
CA LEU A 150 20.28 -20.85 7.38
C LEU A 150 20.20 -22.05 6.42
N GLN A 151 19.22 -22.09 5.52
CA GLN A 151 19.08 -23.18 4.56
C GLN A 151 20.20 -23.15 3.51
N ASP A 152 20.49 -21.95 2.99
CA ASP A 152 21.58 -21.68 2.05
C ASP A 152 21.84 -20.15 2.00
N PRO A 153 22.95 -19.68 2.60
CA PRO A 153 23.28 -18.25 2.64
C PRO A 153 23.53 -17.64 1.26
N ALA A 154 24.07 -18.42 0.30
CA ALA A 154 24.31 -17.94 -1.05
C ALA A 154 23.00 -17.69 -1.81
N ILE A 155 22.06 -18.65 -1.74
CA ILE A 155 20.75 -18.49 -2.38
C ILE A 155 19.96 -17.36 -1.71
N PHE A 156 20.06 -17.20 -0.39
CA PHE A 156 19.42 -16.08 0.30
C PHE A 156 19.96 -14.73 -0.18
N ALA A 157 21.29 -14.57 -0.25
CA ALA A 157 21.92 -13.35 -0.74
C ALA A 157 21.53 -13.03 -2.20
N ASP A 158 21.53 -14.04 -3.08
CA ASP A 158 21.09 -13.91 -4.48
C ASP A 158 19.60 -13.54 -4.59
N GLY A 159 18.75 -14.10 -3.73
CA GLY A 159 17.33 -13.76 -3.66
C GLY A 159 17.10 -12.29 -3.28
N VAL A 160 17.83 -11.79 -2.28
CA VAL A 160 17.77 -10.38 -1.85
C VAL A 160 18.29 -9.45 -2.94
N ASP A 161 19.40 -9.78 -3.62
CA ASP A 161 19.91 -8.96 -4.74
C ASP A 161 18.89 -8.89 -5.90
N ASN A 162 18.25 -10.00 -6.23
CA ASN A 162 17.17 -10.03 -7.21
C ASN A 162 15.99 -9.12 -6.82
N ILE A 163 15.58 -9.12 -5.55
CA ILE A 163 14.54 -8.21 -5.02
C ILE A 163 14.94 -6.74 -5.23
N VAL A 164 16.17 -6.38 -4.84
CA VAL A 164 16.69 -5.00 -4.95
C VAL A 164 16.79 -4.57 -6.41
N SER A 165 17.34 -5.43 -7.28
CA SER A 165 17.47 -5.16 -8.71
C SER A 165 16.11 -4.98 -9.38
N THR A 166 15.14 -5.84 -9.08
CA THR A 166 13.77 -5.71 -9.59
C THR A 166 13.10 -4.44 -9.08
N ALA A 167 13.24 -4.12 -7.79
CA ALA A 167 12.71 -2.88 -7.22
C ALA A 167 13.28 -1.63 -7.91
N ARG A 168 14.59 -1.61 -8.19
CA ARG A 168 15.26 -0.56 -8.95
C ARG A 168 14.71 -0.43 -10.36
N GLY A 169 14.58 -1.55 -11.08
CA GLY A 169 14.03 -1.58 -12.43
C GLY A 169 12.60 -1.06 -12.50
N VAL A 170 11.73 -1.51 -11.58
CA VAL A 170 10.34 -1.05 -11.49
C VAL A 170 10.26 0.44 -11.15
N ALA A 171 11.09 0.93 -10.21
CA ALA A 171 11.15 2.36 -9.92
C ALA A 171 11.53 3.18 -11.14
N GLY A 172 12.48 2.70 -11.96
CA GLY A 172 12.91 3.32 -13.21
C GLY A 172 11.75 3.63 -14.17
N ASN A 173 10.73 2.77 -14.24
CA ASN A 173 9.57 2.97 -15.10
C ASN A 173 8.82 4.27 -14.79
N TYR A 174 8.68 4.64 -13.51
CA TYR A 174 7.99 5.87 -13.08
C TYR A 174 8.74 7.15 -13.46
N PHE A 175 10.06 7.05 -13.66
CA PHE A 175 10.86 8.16 -14.17
C PHE A 175 10.79 8.24 -15.68
N ALA A 176 10.77 7.09 -16.36
CA ALA A 176 10.70 7.01 -17.80
C ALA A 176 9.36 7.53 -18.36
N ASP A 177 8.24 7.27 -17.66
CA ASP A 177 6.90 7.67 -18.09
C ASP A 177 6.40 8.99 -17.47
N GLY A 178 7.21 9.63 -16.61
CA GLY A 178 6.86 10.86 -15.90
C GLY A 178 5.91 10.68 -14.71
N GLY A 179 5.55 9.43 -14.34
CA GLY A 179 4.69 9.12 -13.20
C GLY A 179 5.23 9.63 -11.87
N VAL A 180 6.55 9.76 -11.72
CA VAL A 180 7.20 10.33 -10.53
C VAL A 180 6.73 11.76 -10.22
N GLU A 181 6.37 12.56 -11.24
CA GLU A 181 5.88 13.92 -11.03
C GLU A 181 4.46 14.00 -10.48
N LEU A 182 3.73 12.89 -10.53
CA LEU A 182 2.41 12.73 -9.91
C LEU A 182 2.50 12.10 -8.52
N ALA A 183 3.67 11.60 -8.11
CA ALA A 183 3.87 10.97 -6.81
C ALA A 183 3.71 12.00 -5.68
N CYS A 184 2.98 11.62 -4.63
CA CYS A 184 3.02 12.38 -3.38
C CYS A 184 4.44 12.35 -2.79
N PRO A 185 4.83 13.35 -1.97
CA PRO A 185 6.20 13.48 -1.48
C PRO A 185 6.82 12.20 -0.87
N PRO A 186 6.11 11.42 -0.03
CA PRO A 186 6.67 10.18 0.52
C PRO A 186 6.99 9.14 -0.57
N LEU A 187 6.13 8.97 -1.57
CA LEU A 187 6.37 8.02 -2.67
C LEU A 187 7.40 8.53 -3.66
N ARG A 188 7.50 9.84 -3.89
CA ARG A 188 8.58 10.44 -4.69
C ARG A 188 9.93 10.11 -4.07
N ALA A 189 10.08 10.35 -2.77
CA ALA A 189 11.29 10.01 -2.03
C ALA A 189 11.59 8.50 -2.11
N LEU A 190 10.57 7.65 -1.93
CA LEU A 190 10.73 6.20 -1.99
C LEU A 190 11.18 5.71 -3.38
N LEU A 191 10.60 6.24 -4.46
CA LEU A 191 10.99 5.90 -5.83
C LEU A 191 12.44 6.29 -6.14
N HIS A 192 12.89 7.46 -5.65
CA HIS A 192 14.30 7.84 -5.70
C HIS A 192 15.19 6.88 -4.92
N ILE A 193 14.80 6.51 -3.70
CA ILE A 193 15.56 5.55 -2.89
C ILE A 193 15.64 4.18 -3.57
N MET A 194 14.54 3.69 -4.14
CA MET A 194 14.52 2.41 -4.89
C MET A 194 15.45 2.45 -6.10
N ARG A 195 15.48 3.56 -6.85
CA ARG A 195 16.29 3.68 -8.07
C ARG A 195 17.77 3.99 -7.77
N ASP A 196 18.00 4.98 -6.93
CA ASP A 196 19.27 5.68 -6.73
C ASP A 196 19.94 5.33 -5.38
N GLY A 197 19.26 4.58 -4.51
CA GLY A 197 19.70 4.26 -3.15
C GLY A 197 19.47 5.37 -2.13
N GLN A 198 19.16 6.59 -2.58
CA GLN A 198 18.99 7.76 -1.72
C GLN A 198 18.01 8.78 -2.31
N TYR A 199 17.50 9.65 -1.43
CA TYR A 199 16.79 10.87 -1.79
C TYR A 199 17.36 12.04 -0.98
N GLU A 200 17.91 13.04 -1.67
CA GLU A 200 18.55 14.21 -1.03
C GLU A 200 19.67 13.85 -0.03
N GLY A 201 20.47 12.83 -0.36
CA GLY A 201 21.54 12.30 0.48
C GLY A 201 21.06 11.39 1.63
N ARG A 202 19.76 11.04 1.67
CA ARG A 202 19.15 10.25 2.74
C ARG A 202 18.71 8.90 2.25
N GLU A 203 19.06 7.86 3.00
CA GLU A 203 18.69 6.48 2.74
C GLU A 203 17.33 6.11 3.36
N LEU A 204 16.84 4.90 3.07
CA LEU A 204 15.56 4.38 3.54
C LEU A 204 15.39 4.49 5.07
N GLY A 205 16.45 4.26 5.85
CA GLY A 205 16.43 4.30 7.31
C GLY A 205 16.38 5.70 7.92
N HIS A 206 16.61 6.76 7.14
CA HIS A 206 16.80 8.10 7.67
C HIS A 206 15.52 8.62 8.36
N PRO A 207 15.60 9.21 9.58
CA PRO A 207 14.42 9.65 10.35
C PRO A 207 13.50 10.60 9.58
N GLU A 208 14.07 11.52 8.80
CA GLU A 208 13.27 12.44 7.97
C GLU A 208 12.50 11.72 6.85
N ILE A 209 13.07 10.66 6.25
CA ILE A 209 12.36 9.85 5.26
C ILE A 209 11.21 9.11 5.94
N ARG A 210 11.45 8.52 7.11
CA ARG A 210 10.41 7.82 7.90
C ARG A 210 9.30 8.75 8.34
N ALA A 211 9.63 9.97 8.74
CA ALA A 211 8.67 10.97 9.17
C ALA A 211 7.63 11.31 8.09
N LEU A 212 7.97 11.21 6.80
CA LEU A 212 7.03 11.43 5.69
C LEU A 212 5.84 10.45 5.69
N PHE A 213 6.00 9.28 6.31
CA PHE A 213 5.01 8.21 6.33
C PHE A 213 4.13 8.21 7.60
N THR A 214 4.27 9.20 8.48
CA THR A 214 3.47 9.28 9.71
C THR A 214 2.12 9.94 9.47
N ARG A 215 1.15 9.61 10.32
CA ARG A 215 -0.20 10.19 10.25
C ARG A 215 -0.19 11.68 10.53
N GLU A 216 0.63 12.10 11.48
CA GLU A 216 0.82 13.49 11.87
C GLU A 216 1.33 14.31 10.69
N SER A 217 2.39 13.83 10.03
CA SER A 217 2.96 14.48 8.85
C SER A 217 1.96 14.55 7.70
N LEU A 218 1.23 13.46 7.43
CA LEU A 218 0.19 13.44 6.40
C LEU A 218 -0.87 14.51 6.68
N LEU A 219 -1.46 14.52 7.88
CA LEU A 219 -2.56 15.42 8.24
C LEU A 219 -2.15 16.89 8.30
N ALA A 220 -0.87 17.18 8.54
CA ALA A 220 -0.31 18.53 8.55
C ALA A 220 0.16 19.01 7.16
N SER A 221 0.27 18.11 6.18
CA SER A 221 0.90 18.42 4.90
C SER A 221 0.01 19.19 3.92
N ASP A 222 0.64 20.10 3.17
CA ASP A 222 -0.02 20.85 2.09
C ASP A 222 -0.49 19.95 0.95
N TRP A 223 0.27 18.90 0.61
CA TRP A 223 -0.10 17.98 -0.46
C TRP A 223 -1.36 17.19 -0.13
N TYR A 224 -1.56 16.80 1.13
CA TYR A 224 -2.81 16.14 1.54
C TYR A 224 -3.98 17.14 1.54
N ALA A 225 -3.76 18.36 2.03
CA ALA A 225 -4.76 19.43 1.94
C ALA A 225 -5.16 19.74 0.48
N GLU A 226 -4.22 19.70 -0.46
CA GLU A 226 -4.47 19.85 -1.90
C GLU A 226 -5.36 18.72 -2.44
N ARG A 227 -5.14 17.45 -2.01
CA ARG A 227 -6.00 16.32 -2.39
C ARG A 227 -7.44 16.49 -1.92
N LEU A 228 -7.64 17.02 -0.71
CA LEU A 228 -8.98 17.27 -0.17
C LEU A 228 -9.68 18.41 -0.90
N LYS A 229 -8.95 19.49 -1.22
CA LYS A 229 -9.48 20.59 -2.04
C LYS A 229 -9.85 20.12 -3.44
N ALA A 230 -9.01 19.27 -4.05
CA ALA A 230 -9.30 18.66 -5.34
C ALA A 230 -10.56 17.78 -5.29
N GLN A 231 -10.76 17.04 -4.18
CA GLN A 231 -11.95 16.22 -3.98
C GLN A 231 -13.21 17.09 -3.92
N GLN A 232 -13.19 18.16 -3.11
CA GLN A 232 -14.29 19.12 -3.06
C GLN A 232 -14.61 19.71 -4.44
N ALA A 233 -13.60 20.12 -5.20
CA ALA A 233 -13.79 20.66 -6.55
C ALA A 233 -14.39 19.63 -7.51
N ALA A 234 -13.96 18.37 -7.43
CA ALA A 234 -14.50 17.26 -8.21
C ALA A 234 -15.97 16.98 -7.85
N ASP A 235 -16.31 17.00 -6.56
CA ASP A 235 -17.68 16.81 -6.08
C ASP A 235 -18.61 17.94 -6.52
N VAL A 236 -18.16 19.20 -6.42
CA VAL A 236 -18.89 20.35 -6.95
C VAL A 236 -19.16 20.18 -8.45
N LYS A 237 -18.14 19.85 -9.24
CA LYS A 237 -18.29 19.63 -10.69
C LYS A 237 -19.24 18.46 -11.00
N LEU A 238 -19.18 17.38 -10.21
CA LEU A 238 -20.07 16.23 -10.34
C LEU A 238 -21.53 16.63 -10.10
N TRP A 239 -21.80 17.34 -9.00
CA TRP A 239 -23.16 17.75 -8.66
C TRP A 239 -23.72 18.84 -9.59
N GLN A 240 -22.88 19.77 -10.06
CA GLN A 240 -23.25 20.71 -11.12
C GLN A 240 -23.69 19.98 -12.40
N ARG A 241 -22.95 18.95 -12.82
CA ARG A 241 -23.32 18.13 -13.97
C ARG A 241 -24.63 17.38 -13.75
N ARG A 242 -24.85 16.83 -12.53
CA ARG A 242 -26.11 16.15 -12.17
C ARG A 242 -27.30 17.09 -12.23
N VAL A 243 -27.20 18.26 -11.62
CA VAL A 243 -28.21 19.33 -11.68
C VAL A 243 -28.51 19.69 -13.13
N LYS A 244 -27.49 20.01 -13.94
CA LYS A 244 -27.65 20.36 -15.35
C LYS A 244 -28.39 19.26 -16.13
N ASN A 245 -28.02 18.00 -15.94
CA ASN A 245 -28.62 16.88 -16.65
C ASN A 245 -30.07 16.63 -16.22
N LEU A 246 -30.37 16.70 -14.92
CA LEU A 246 -31.72 16.51 -14.39
C LEU A 246 -32.65 17.64 -14.79
N ASP A 247 -32.18 18.90 -14.73
CA ASP A 247 -32.93 20.07 -15.14
C ASP A 247 -33.23 20.04 -16.65
N ALA A 248 -32.22 19.73 -17.47
CA ALA A 248 -32.38 19.58 -18.92
C ALA A 248 -33.29 18.40 -19.30
N PHE A 249 -33.31 17.33 -18.51
CA PHE A 249 -34.27 16.24 -18.70
C PHE A 249 -35.68 16.69 -18.32
N TYR A 250 -35.86 17.30 -17.14
CA TYR A 250 -37.15 17.73 -16.60
C TYR A 250 -37.84 18.80 -17.46
N ALA A 251 -37.08 19.69 -18.11
CA ALA A 251 -37.61 20.75 -18.97
C ALA A 251 -38.21 20.25 -20.30
N ARG A 252 -37.94 19.00 -20.71
CA ARG A 252 -38.42 18.46 -21.99
C ARG A 252 -39.90 18.10 -21.92
N ALA A 253 -40.72 18.71 -22.77
CA ALA A 253 -42.18 18.50 -22.78
C ALA A 253 -42.59 17.03 -22.95
N ASN A 254 -41.85 16.24 -23.72
CA ASN A 254 -42.12 14.82 -23.97
C ASN A 254 -41.69 13.89 -22.82
N THR A 255 -41.07 14.39 -21.75
CA THR A 255 -40.61 13.58 -20.62
C THR A 255 -41.50 13.67 -19.38
N ARG A 256 -42.55 14.50 -19.38
CA ARG A 256 -43.36 14.82 -18.18
C ARG A 256 -43.88 13.59 -17.43
N VAL A 257 -44.39 12.59 -18.14
CA VAL A 257 -44.93 11.35 -17.53
C VAL A 257 -43.82 10.54 -16.88
N VAL A 258 -42.71 10.33 -17.59
CA VAL A 258 -41.54 9.58 -17.09
C VAL A 258 -40.86 10.34 -15.94
N ALA A 259 -40.80 11.67 -16.01
CA ALA A 259 -40.22 12.52 -14.98
C ALA A 259 -41.00 12.43 -13.66
N ALA A 260 -42.33 12.34 -13.73
CA ALA A 260 -43.19 12.09 -12.57
C ALA A 260 -42.98 10.66 -12.03
N GLN A 261 -42.98 9.63 -12.89
CA GLN A 261 -42.79 8.24 -12.48
C GLN A 261 -41.44 7.97 -11.79
N LEU A 262 -40.38 8.67 -12.21
CA LEU A 262 -39.04 8.51 -11.65
C LEU A 262 -38.72 9.49 -10.50
N ASN A 263 -39.69 10.32 -10.08
CA ASN A 263 -39.52 11.38 -9.08
C ASN A 263 -38.32 12.29 -9.39
N ILE A 264 -38.21 12.74 -10.65
CA ILE A 264 -37.07 13.55 -11.11
C ILE A 264 -36.99 14.89 -10.37
N ARG A 265 -38.15 15.45 -9.96
CA ARG A 265 -38.17 16.70 -9.19
C ARG A 265 -37.45 16.55 -7.85
N ASP A 266 -37.77 15.53 -7.07
CA ASP A 266 -37.13 15.27 -5.77
C ASP A 266 -35.63 15.00 -5.92
N ARG A 267 -35.25 14.26 -6.97
CA ARG A 267 -33.82 14.02 -7.28
C ARG A 267 -33.09 15.29 -7.66
N LEU A 268 -33.75 16.23 -8.36
CA LEU A 268 -33.19 17.54 -8.68
C LEU A 268 -33.04 18.40 -7.43
N ASP A 269 -34.04 18.40 -6.54
CA ASP A 269 -33.98 19.13 -5.26
C ASP A 269 -32.85 18.57 -4.36
N LEU A 270 -32.67 17.24 -4.32
CA LEU A 270 -31.51 16.60 -3.67
C LEU A 270 -30.19 17.00 -4.33
N ALA A 271 -30.09 16.97 -5.66
CA ALA A 271 -28.86 17.34 -6.36
C ALA A 271 -28.47 18.80 -6.10
N TRP A 272 -29.44 19.70 -6.00
CA TRP A 272 -29.21 21.08 -5.58
C TRP A 272 -28.76 21.19 -4.12
N ALA A 273 -29.33 20.41 -3.20
CA ALA A 273 -28.92 20.38 -1.81
C ALA A 273 -27.47 19.88 -1.65
N GLU A 274 -27.11 18.80 -2.33
CA GLU A 274 -25.75 18.26 -2.33
C GLU A 274 -24.75 19.19 -3.01
N LEU A 275 -25.15 19.89 -4.09
CA LEU A 275 -24.31 20.92 -4.69
C LEU A 275 -24.04 22.08 -3.71
N ARG A 276 -25.05 22.55 -2.97
CA ARG A 276 -24.86 23.58 -1.93
C ARG A 276 -23.95 23.08 -0.83
N ARG A 277 -24.15 21.84 -0.36
CA ARG A 277 -23.30 21.19 0.63
C ARG A 277 -21.84 21.13 0.16
N ALA A 278 -21.57 20.64 -1.05
CA ALA A 278 -20.21 20.51 -1.58
C ALA A 278 -19.49 21.87 -1.75
N ASN A 279 -20.22 22.94 -2.07
CA ASN A 279 -19.66 24.29 -2.16
C ASN A 279 -19.39 24.94 -0.79
N ALA A 280 -20.00 24.43 0.28
CA ALA A 280 -19.84 25.01 1.60
C ALA A 280 -18.39 24.82 2.10
N PRO A 281 -17.75 25.85 2.70
CA PRO A 281 -16.39 25.73 3.24
C PRO A 281 -16.26 24.59 4.26
N GLU A 282 -17.31 24.32 5.04
CA GLU A 282 -17.36 23.28 6.06
C GLU A 282 -17.26 21.87 5.48
N TYR A 283 -17.63 21.68 4.20
CA TYR A 283 -17.54 20.38 3.53
C TYR A 283 -16.10 19.87 3.50
N LEU A 284 -15.13 20.76 3.31
CA LEU A 284 -13.72 20.39 3.29
C LEU A 284 -13.26 19.77 4.61
N ALA A 285 -13.81 20.24 5.75
CA ALA A 285 -13.52 19.65 7.05
C ALA A 285 -14.06 18.21 7.16
N THR A 286 -15.21 17.92 6.53
CA THR A 286 -15.78 16.57 6.50
C THR A 286 -14.98 15.57 5.67
N LEU A 287 -14.14 16.06 4.75
CA LEU A 287 -13.26 15.24 3.93
C LEU A 287 -11.95 14.88 4.65
N ARG A 288 -11.61 15.53 5.77
CA ARG A 288 -10.39 15.23 6.52
C ARG A 288 -10.46 13.80 7.07
N GLY A 289 -9.44 12.99 6.77
CA GLY A 289 -9.43 11.56 7.07
C GLY A 289 -9.96 10.67 5.95
N THR A 290 -10.29 11.24 4.78
CA THR A 290 -10.54 10.49 3.53
C THR A 290 -9.31 10.48 2.62
N LEU A 291 -9.37 9.74 1.51
CA LEU A 291 -8.27 9.64 0.54
C LEU A 291 -8.00 10.94 -0.25
N GLY A 292 -9.02 11.80 -0.37
CA GLY A 292 -9.07 12.86 -1.36
C GLY A 292 -8.92 12.32 -2.80
N VAL A 293 -8.60 13.20 -3.75
CA VAL A 293 -8.36 12.83 -5.15
C VAL A 293 -7.04 13.41 -5.63
N GLN A 294 -6.45 12.81 -6.67
CA GLN A 294 -5.25 13.35 -7.31
C GLN A 294 -5.56 14.75 -7.89
N PRO A 295 -4.85 15.82 -7.47
CA PRO A 295 -5.16 17.19 -7.92
C PRO A 295 -4.93 17.42 -9.42
N ARG A 296 -3.93 16.75 -10.00
CA ARG A 296 -3.51 16.89 -11.40
C ARG A 296 -3.94 15.70 -12.26
N LEU A 297 -5.25 15.44 -12.34
CA LEU A 297 -5.81 14.57 -13.36
C LEU A 297 -6.02 15.43 -14.62
N ARG A 298 -5.05 15.42 -15.54
CA ARG A 298 -5.27 15.97 -16.89
C ARG A 298 -6.00 14.94 -17.74
#